data_AF-A0A1M7IU60-F1
#
_entry.id   AF-A0A1M7IU60-F1
#
_cell.length_a   1.000
_cell.length_b   1.000
_cell.length_c   1.000
_cell.angle_alpha   90.00
_cell.angle_beta   90.00
_cell.angle_gamma   90.00
#
_symmetry.space_group_name_H-M   'P 1'
#
loop_
_entity.id
_entity.type
_entity.pdbx_description
1 polymer ?
#
loop_
_entity_poly.entity_id
_entity_poly.type
_entity_poly.pdbx_seq_one_letter_code
_entity_poly.pdbx_strand_id
1 'polypeptide(L)'
;MQRFLLAALPLMLAACSTIDQSKLGHFVSQTVQPGMPMEQALVRMQAEGFYCNTGSGGDAVISCTRAYERLVRKDCVERVDLVRSATAAKTLGAVDVLEVKCPK
;
A
#
# COMPACT_ATOMS: atom_id res chain seq x y z
N MET A 1 -41.18 -28.34 27.99
CA MET A 1 -40.87 -27.05 28.63
C MET A 1 -39.49 -26.60 28.18
N GLN A 2 -39.39 -25.29 28.00
CA GLN A 2 -38.38 -24.50 27.30
C GLN A 2 -37.00 -24.45 28.01
N ARG A 3 -35.98 -24.04 27.24
CA ARG A 3 -34.68 -23.44 27.64
C ARG A 3 -33.57 -24.47 27.95
N PHE A 4 -32.37 -24.42 27.36
CA PHE A 4 -31.56 -23.27 27.00
C PHE A 4 -30.73 -23.55 25.72
N LEU A 5 -31.15 -22.99 24.59
CA LEU A 5 -30.22 -22.53 23.55
C LEU A 5 -29.70 -21.18 24.04
N LEU A 6 -28.39 -21.02 24.23
CA LEU A 6 -27.62 -19.76 24.23
C LEU A 6 -26.22 -20.01 24.82
N ALA A 7 -25.38 -20.70 24.07
CA ALA A 7 -23.93 -20.49 24.16
C ALA A 7 -23.51 -19.83 22.85
N ALA A 8 -23.95 -18.57 22.68
CA ALA A 8 -23.57 -17.73 21.58
C ALA A 8 -22.09 -17.33 21.74
N LEU A 9 -21.30 -17.76 20.77
CA LEU A 9 -19.98 -17.28 20.34
C LEU A 9 -19.38 -16.12 21.17
N PRO A 10 -18.26 -16.34 21.89
CA PRO A 10 -17.27 -15.30 22.12
C PRO A 10 -16.22 -15.39 21.00
N LEU A 11 -16.65 -15.30 19.75
CA LEU A 11 -15.75 -15.26 18.60
C LEU A 11 -15.93 -13.90 17.92
N MET A 12 -14.81 -13.19 17.76
CA MET A 12 -14.64 -12.02 16.90
C MET A 12 -15.01 -10.64 17.49
N LEU A 13 -14.56 -10.36 18.72
CA LEU A 13 -14.29 -8.97 19.14
C LEU A 13 -12.81 -8.58 19.00
N ALA A 14 -12.05 -9.31 18.17
CA ALA A 14 -10.89 -8.73 17.51
C ALA A 14 -11.42 -7.78 16.42
N ALA A 15 -11.96 -6.64 16.85
CA ALA A 15 -12.39 -5.58 15.99
C ALA A 15 -11.22 -5.17 15.09
N CYS A 16 -11.34 -5.55 13.82
CA CYS A 16 -10.77 -4.94 12.63
C CYS A 16 -9.97 -3.66 12.90
N SER A 17 -8.71 -3.79 13.29
CA SER A 17 -7.70 -2.92 12.69
C SER A 17 -7.39 -3.51 11.33
N THR A 18 -8.39 -3.49 10.44
CA THR A 18 -8.16 -3.68 9.00
C THR A 18 -7.28 -2.52 8.59
N ILE A 19 -5.99 -2.77 8.66
CA ILE A 19 -4.98 -2.02 7.97
C ILE A 19 -5.51 -1.81 6.55
N ASP A 20 -5.63 -0.55 6.12
CA ASP A 20 -6.45 -0.15 4.97
C ASP A 20 -5.75 -0.46 3.62
N GLN A 21 -5.33 -1.70 3.47
CA GLN A 21 -4.54 -2.20 2.35
C GLN A 21 -5.33 -2.14 1.04
N SER A 22 -6.64 -2.38 1.09
CA SER A 22 -7.52 -2.27 -0.06
C SER A 22 -7.59 -0.83 -0.58
N LYS A 23 -7.68 0.16 0.31
CA LYS A 23 -7.68 1.58 -0.07
C LYS A 23 -6.34 2.00 -0.68
N LEU A 24 -5.23 1.54 -0.12
CA LEU A 24 -3.90 1.79 -0.70
C LEU A 24 -3.80 1.20 -2.11
N GLY A 25 -4.23 -0.05 -2.31
CA GLY A 25 -4.23 -0.69 -3.63
C GLY A 25 -5.08 0.05 -4.67
N HIS A 26 -6.31 0.42 -4.30
CA HIS A 26 -7.18 1.21 -5.16
C HIS A 26 -6.61 2.58 -5.49
N PHE A 27 -6.03 3.26 -4.51
CA PHE A 27 -5.39 4.55 -4.70
C PHE A 27 -4.23 4.45 -5.69
N VAL A 28 -3.30 3.51 -5.47
CA VAL A 28 -2.10 3.34 -6.29
C VAL A 28 -2.47 2.99 -7.73
N SER A 29 -3.43 2.09 -7.95
CA SER A 29 -3.89 1.73 -9.30
C SER A 29 -4.55 2.88 -10.07
N GLN A 30 -5.10 3.88 -9.36
CA GLN A 30 -5.63 5.10 -9.99
C GLN A 30 -4.54 6.13 -10.28
N THR A 31 -3.53 6.21 -9.41
CA THR A 31 -2.43 7.19 -9.51
C THR A 31 -1.41 6.80 -10.58
N VAL A 32 -1.01 5.53 -10.62
CA VAL A 32 0.02 4.98 -11.51
C VAL A 32 -0.49 3.75 -12.25
N GLN A 33 -0.11 3.62 -13.52
CA GLN A 33 -0.55 2.52 -14.37
C GLN A 33 0.63 1.93 -15.15
N PRO A 34 0.67 0.59 -15.34
CA PRO A 34 1.63 -0.05 -16.23
C PRO A 34 1.67 0.61 -17.61
N GLY A 35 2.85 0.75 -18.19
CA GLY A 35 3.10 1.41 -19.46
C GLY A 35 3.38 2.91 -19.34
N MET A 36 3.10 3.56 -18.20
CA MET A 36 3.44 4.97 -18.02
C MET A 36 4.96 5.18 -17.87
N PRO A 37 5.50 6.36 -18.26
CA PRO A 37 6.90 6.71 -17.99
C PRO A 37 7.22 6.63 -16.50
N MET A 38 8.32 5.97 -16.13
CA MET A 38 8.70 5.78 -14.73
C MET A 38 8.84 7.13 -14.00
N GLU A 39 9.45 8.12 -14.64
CA GLU A 39 9.57 9.47 -14.07
C GLU A 39 8.20 10.10 -13.80
N GLN A 40 7.23 9.91 -14.71
CA GLN A 40 5.87 10.40 -14.50
C GLN A 40 5.19 9.69 -13.32
N ALA A 41 5.40 8.38 -13.18
CA ALA A 41 4.88 7.61 -12.05
C ALA A 41 5.44 8.13 -10.72
N LEU A 42 6.75 8.38 -10.67
CA LEU A 42 7.43 8.91 -9.49
C LEU A 42 6.92 10.30 -9.10
N VAL A 43 6.78 11.21 -10.08
CA VAL A 43 6.24 12.55 -9.84
C VAL A 43 4.82 12.48 -9.26
N ARG A 44 3.97 11.60 -9.79
CA ARG A 44 2.60 11.42 -9.27
C ARG A 44 2.61 10.85 -7.86
N MET A 45 3.41 9.82 -7.59
CA MET A 45 3.53 9.25 -6.25
C MET A 45 4.04 10.29 -5.24
N GLN A 46 5.01 11.11 -5.62
CA GLN A 46 5.51 12.20 -4.78
C GLN A 46 4.48 13.29 -4.53
N ALA A 47 3.70 13.68 -5.55
CA ALA A 47 2.60 14.63 -5.39
C ALA A 47 1.54 14.14 -4.37
N GLU A 48 1.41 12.82 -4.24
CA GLU A 48 0.51 12.15 -3.31
C GLU A 48 1.15 11.86 -1.93
N GLY A 49 2.34 12.40 -1.69
CA GLY A 49 3.06 12.32 -0.42
C GLY A 49 3.90 11.06 -0.21
N PHE A 50 4.11 10.24 -1.25
CA PHE A 50 5.03 9.11 -1.16
C PHE A 50 6.48 9.57 -1.36
N TYR A 51 7.35 9.14 -0.46
CA TYR A 51 8.79 9.24 -0.62
C TYR A 51 9.32 8.03 -1.39
N CYS A 52 9.74 8.25 -2.63
CA CYS A 52 10.30 7.21 -3.50
C CYS A 52 11.83 7.22 -3.46
N ASN A 53 12.44 6.11 -3.07
CA ASN A 53 13.89 5.93 -3.11
C ASN A 53 14.31 5.44 -4.49
N THR A 54 14.70 6.37 -5.37
CA THR A 54 15.09 6.08 -6.76
C THR A 54 16.52 5.55 -6.92
N GLY A 55 17.28 5.41 -5.82
CA GLY A 55 18.66 4.95 -5.83
C GLY A 55 19.52 5.62 -6.90
N SER A 56 20.35 4.84 -7.61
CA SER A 56 21.21 5.32 -8.70
C SER A 56 20.48 5.43 -10.05
N GLY A 57 19.14 5.47 -10.06
CA GLY A 57 18.30 5.61 -11.25
C GLY A 57 18.20 4.36 -12.14
N GLY A 58 19.05 3.35 -11.93
CA GLY A 58 19.09 2.07 -12.64
C GLY A 58 18.36 0.93 -11.95
N ASP A 59 17.82 1.14 -10.75
CA ASP A 59 17.17 0.08 -9.99
C ASP A 59 15.93 -0.45 -10.73
N ALA A 60 15.80 -1.78 -10.73
CA ALA A 60 14.68 -2.48 -11.34
C ALA A 60 13.39 -2.30 -10.53
N VAL A 61 13.51 -2.04 -9.23
CA VAL A 61 12.42 -1.80 -8.30
C VAL A 61 12.69 -0.52 -7.55
N ILE A 62 11.72 0.39 -7.53
CA ILE A 62 11.77 1.65 -6.79
C ILE A 62 10.76 1.59 -5.66
N SER A 63 11.23 1.61 -4.42
CA SER A 63 10.37 1.59 -3.24
C SER A 63 9.90 2.99 -2.89
N CYS A 64 8.57 3.16 -2.84
CA CYS A 64 7.88 4.36 -2.42
C CYS A 64 7.17 4.12 -1.09
N THR A 65 7.42 4.96 -0.09
CA THR A 65 6.79 4.85 1.24
C THR A 65 6.07 6.12 1.63
N ARG A 66 4.97 5.99 2.38
CA ARG A 66 4.23 7.12 2.95
C ARG A 66 3.89 6.82 4.40
N ALA A 67 4.09 7.80 5.28
CA ALA A 67 3.58 7.75 6.64
C ALA A 67 2.08 8.08 6.61
N TYR A 68 1.26 7.17 7.14
CA TYR A 68 -0.16 7.35 7.31
C TYR A 68 -0.43 7.64 8.79
N GLU A 69 -0.60 8.93 9.10
CA GLU A 69 -0.93 9.38 10.45
C GLU A 69 -2.35 8.93 10.82
N ARG A 70 -2.47 8.27 11.97
CA ARG A 70 -3.78 7.89 12.52
C ARG A 70 -4.01 8.69 13.79
N LEU A 71 -5.15 9.38 13.85
CA LEU A 71 -5.56 10.20 15.01
C LEU A 71 -5.53 9.47 16.37
N VAL A 72 -5.52 8.13 16.39
CA VAL A 72 -5.64 7.30 17.62
C VAL A 72 -4.53 6.26 17.76
N ARG A 73 -3.68 6.03 16.75
CA ARG A 73 -2.61 5.00 16.79
C ARG A 73 -1.33 5.54 16.19
N LYS A 74 -0.18 4.98 16.61
CA LYS A 74 1.13 5.28 16.03
C LYS A 74 1.10 5.17 14.49
N ASP A 75 1.90 5.99 13.82
CA ASP A 75 1.92 6.13 12.37
C ASP A 75 2.22 4.80 11.67
N CYS A 76 1.36 4.45 10.72
CA CYS A 76 1.58 3.28 9.87
C CYS A 76 2.42 3.68 8.65
N VAL A 77 3.26 2.78 8.16
CA VAL A 77 4.02 2.99 6.93
C VAL A 77 3.37 2.21 5.81
N GLU A 78 2.86 2.94 4.83
CA GLU A 78 2.41 2.41 3.55
C GLU A 78 3.62 2.25 2.63
N ARG A 79 3.76 1.11 1.95
CA ARG A 79 4.85 0.87 0.99
C ARG A 79 4.29 0.35 -0.32
N VAL A 80 4.80 0.91 -1.41
CA VAL A 80 4.47 0.57 -2.78
C VAL A 80 5.78 0.46 -3.55
N ASP A 81 5.99 -0.65 -4.24
CA ASP A 81 7.16 -0.86 -5.08
C ASP A 81 6.75 -0.69 -6.55
N LEU A 82 7.45 0.22 -7.24
CA LEU A 82 7.29 0.44 -8.68
C LEU A 82 8.33 -0.41 -9.41
N VAL A 83 7.87 -1.35 -10.22
CA VAL A 83 8.74 -2.27 -10.97
C VAL A 83 8.90 -1.76 -12.39
N ARG A 84 10.15 -1.64 -12.84
CA ARG A 84 10.50 -1.23 -14.19
C ARG A 84 10.13 -2.31 -15.20
N SER A 85 9.64 -1.91 -16.38
CA SER A 85 9.34 -2.87 -17.44
C SER A 85 10.60 -3.53 -17.98
N ALA A 86 10.56 -4.86 -18.13
CA ALA A 86 11.63 -5.65 -18.72
C ALA A 86 11.85 -5.35 -20.21
N THR A 87 10.82 -4.90 -20.92
CA THR A 87 10.88 -4.60 -22.36
C THR A 87 11.14 -3.12 -22.66
N ALA A 88 10.89 -2.24 -21.68
CA ALA A 88 11.07 -0.80 -21.84
C ALA A 88 11.54 -0.18 -20.52
N ALA A 89 12.86 -0.10 -20.35
CA ALA A 89 13.49 0.34 -19.11
C ALA A 89 13.01 1.71 -18.62
N LYS A 90 12.49 2.61 -19.46
CA LYS A 90 11.99 3.93 -18.99
C LYS A 90 10.52 3.92 -18.56
N THR A 91 9.87 2.76 -18.55
CA THR A 91 8.44 2.63 -18.27
C THR A 91 8.18 1.78 -17.03
N LEU A 92 7.05 2.06 -16.39
CA LEU A 92 6.50 1.25 -15.31
C LEU A 92 5.96 -0.06 -15.89
N GLY A 93 6.46 -1.19 -15.42
CA GLY A 93 6.01 -2.52 -15.81
C GLY A 93 4.93 -3.07 -14.89
N ALA A 94 5.14 -2.95 -13.58
CA ALA A 94 4.20 -3.43 -12.57
C ALA A 94 4.26 -2.56 -11.32
N VAL A 95 3.26 -2.71 -10.47
CA VAL A 95 3.18 -2.02 -9.17
C VAL A 95 2.82 -3.03 -8.11
N ASP A 96 3.68 -3.18 -7.13
CA ASP A 96 3.49 -4.09 -6.00
C ASP A 96 3.12 -3.28 -4.76
N VAL A 97 1.93 -3.52 -4.21
CA VAL A 97 1.46 -2.84 -3.00
C VAL A 97 1.73 -3.76 -1.81
N LEU A 98 2.68 -3.38 -0.96
CA LEU A 98 3.08 -4.19 0.18
C LEU A 98 2.15 -3.98 1.37
N GLU A 99 2.17 -4.94 2.30
CA GLU A 99 1.45 -4.83 3.56
C GLU A 99 1.88 -3.58 4.33
N VAL A 100 0.90 -2.76 4.70
CA VAL A 100 1.10 -1.55 5.49
C VAL A 100 1.56 -1.97 6.88
N LYS A 101 2.70 -1.43 7.33
CA LYS A 101 3.31 -1.78 8.61
C LYS A 101 2.95 -0.75 9.67
N CYS A 102 2.17 -1.15 10.66
CA CYS A 102 1.88 -0.33 11.82
C CYS A 102 2.72 -0.77 13.03
N PRO A 103 3.22 0.15 13.86
CA PRO A 103 3.85 -0.19 15.13
C PRO A 103 2.87 -0.97 16.02
N LYS A 104 3.36 -2.03 16.66
CA LYS A 104 2.59 -2.79 17.66
C LYS A 104 2.48 -2.00 18.96
#